data_AF-A0A2D9DY21-F1
#
_entry.id   AF-A0A2D9DY21-F1
#
_cell.length_a   1.000
_cell.length_b   1.000
_cell.length_c   1.000
_cell.angle_alpha   90.00
_cell.angle_beta   90.00
_cell.angle_gamma   90.00
#
_symmetry.space_group_name_H-M   'P 1'
#
loop_
_entity.id
_entity.type
_entity.pdbx_description
1 polymer ?
#
loop_
_entity_poly.entity_id
_entity_poly.type
_entity_poly.pdbx_seq_one_letter_code
_entity_poly.pdbx_strand_id
1 'polypeptide(L)' 'MIYLNFTDLNAETQERLIANSKEEVKEKYGKDIMDYATKHNTNLDKMLDEEALRNLYSYKYIFNI' A
#
# COMPACT_ATOMS: atom_id res chain seq x y z
N MET A 1 12.88 -7.96 -16.02
CA MET A 1 11.87 -7.60 -15.00
C MET A 1 11.50 -8.88 -14.28
N ILE A 2 11.88 -9.00 -13.00
CA ILE A 2 11.49 -10.15 -12.18
C ILE A 2 10.15 -9.80 -11.54
N TYR A 3 9.11 -10.55 -11.88
CA TYR A 3 7.80 -10.41 -11.24
C TYR A 3 7.83 -11.26 -9.97
N LEU A 4 8.05 -10.63 -8.82
CA LEU A 4 7.95 -11.29 -7.53
C LEU A 4 6.47 -11.39 -7.15
N ASN A 5 5.99 -12.62 -7.03
CA ASN A 5 4.69 -12.89 -6.47
C ASN A 5 4.77 -12.65 -4.96
N PHE A 6 4.00 -11.67 -4.47
CA PHE A 6 4.02 -11.27 -3.06
C PHE A 6 3.81 -12.46 -2.12
N THR A 7 2.95 -13.40 -2.51
CA THR A 7 2.63 -14.62 -1.76
C THR A 7 3.81 -15.59 -1.62
N ASP A 8 4.79 -15.53 -2.53
CA ASP A 8 5.96 -16.43 -2.54
C ASP A 8 7.17 -15.83 -1.77
N LEU A 9 7.02 -14.62 -1.23
CA LEU A 9 8.03 -13.97 -0.38
C LEU A 9 7.99 -14.50 1.05
N ASN A 10 9.14 -14.46 1.74
CA ASN A 10 9.16 -14.75 3.17
C ASN A 10 8.38 -13.68 3.97
N ALA A 11 7.88 -14.06 5.14
CA ALA A 11 7.01 -13.20 5.96
C ALA A 11 7.66 -11.85 6.33
N GLU A 12 8.96 -11.84 6.65
CA GLU A 12 9.70 -10.62 6.99
C GLU A 12 9.75 -9.64 5.80
N THR A 13 9.92 -10.17 4.58
CA THR A 13 9.94 -9.38 3.35
C THR A 13 8.54 -8.87 3.03
N GLN A 14 7.51 -9.69 3.23
CA GLN A 14 6.12 -9.26 3.09
C GLN A 14 5.78 -8.12 4.05
N GLU A 15 6.15 -8.22 5.33
CA GLU A 15 5.92 -7.18 6.32
C GLU A 15 6.63 -5.88 5.97
N ARG A 16 7.90 -5.93 5.56
CA ARG A 16 8.64 -4.75 5.10
C ARG A 16 7.98 -4.08 3.89
N LEU A 17 7.52 -4.86 2.92
CA LEU A 17 6.84 -4.32 1.75
C LEU A 17 5.49 -3.69 2.11
N ILE A 18 4.73 -4.30 3.02
CA ILE A 18 3.48 -3.73 3.54
C ILE A 18 3.75 -2.40 4.25
N ALA A 19 4.77 -2.35 5.10
CA ALA A 19 5.14 -1.12 5.81
C ALA A 19 5.50 0.01 4.84
N ASN A 20 6.37 -0.26 3.86
CA ASN A 20 6.77 0.71 2.85
C ASN A 20 5.58 1.17 1.99
N SER A 21 4.72 0.25 1.54
CA SER A 21 3.53 0.61 0.76
C SER A 21 2.58 1.52 1.57
N LYS A 22 2.43 1.27 2.87
CA LYS A 22 1.59 2.09 3.74
C LYS A 22 2.15 3.50 3.91
N GLU A 23 3.47 3.67 3.96
CA GLU A 23 4.10 4.99 3.97
C GLU A 23 3.92 5.72 2.63
N GLU A 24 4.16 5.06 1.50
CA GLU A 24 3.98 5.66 0.17
C GLU A 24 2.52 6.09 -0.07
N VAL A 25 1.54 5.28 0.32
CA VAL A 25 0.12 5.64 0.19
C VAL A 25 -0.23 6.82 1.08
N LYS A 26 0.34 6.89 2.28
CA LYS A 26 0.15 8.07 3.16
C LYS A 26 0.78 9.33 2.55
N GLU A 27 1.99 9.25 2.01
CA GLU A 27 2.63 10.42 1.39
C GLU A 27 1.90 10.87 0.13
N LYS A 28 1.47 9.92 -0.72
CA LYS A 28 0.92 10.22 -2.03
C LYS A 28 -0.57 10.53 -2.01
N TYR A 29 -1.34 9.83 -1.17
CA TYR A 29 -2.80 9.88 -1.15
C TYR A 29 -3.38 10.16 0.24
N GLY A 30 -2.56 10.27 1.29
CA GLY A 30 -3.05 10.39 2.67
C GLY A 30 -3.97 11.60 2.88
N LYS A 31 -3.68 12.72 2.22
CA LYS A 31 -4.53 13.91 2.26
C LYS A 31 -5.87 13.69 1.57
N ASP A 32 -5.87 13.12 0.37
CA ASP A 32 -7.09 12.86 -0.40
C ASP A 32 -7.99 11.82 0.30
N ILE A 33 -7.38 10.80 0.90
CA ILE A 33 -8.07 9.79 1.70
C ILE A 33 -8.67 10.41 2.97
N MET A 34 -7.94 11.31 3.64
CA MET A 34 -8.47 12.09 4.77
C MET A 34 -9.66 12.96 4.39
N ASP A 35 -9.53 13.72 3.30
CA ASP A 35 -10.57 14.63 2.84
C ASP A 35 -11.82 13.86 2.42
N TYR A 36 -11.65 12.70 1.77
CA TYR A 36 -12.76 11.82 1.41
C TYR A 36 -13.42 11.18 2.63
N ALA A 37 -12.64 10.60 3.55
CA ALA A 37 -13.17 9.97 4.76
C ALA A 37 -13.94 10.97 5.63
N THR A 38 -13.43 12.21 5.75
CA THR A 38 -14.09 13.31 6.47
C THR A 38 -15.39 13.71 5.79
N LYS A 39 -15.38 13.87 4.45
CA LYS A 39 -16.56 14.27 3.67
C LYS A 39 -17.66 13.21 3.67
N HIS A 40 -17.28 11.93 3.68
CA HIS A 40 -18.21 10.80 3.58
C HIS A 40 -18.44 10.09 4.93
N ASN A 41 -17.94 10.64 6.03
CA ASN A 41 -18.01 10.08 7.39
C ASN A 41 -17.64 8.58 7.43
N THR A 42 -16.59 8.22 6.71
CA THR A 42 -16.13 6.83 6.49
C THR A 42 -14.89 6.56 7.35
N ASN A 43 -14.63 5.29 7.68
CA ASN A 43 -13.46 4.91 8.49
C ASN A 43 -12.16 5.11 7.69
N LEU A 44 -11.37 6.10 8.11
CA LEU A 44 -10.10 6.48 7.51
C LEU A 44 -9.07 5.34 7.51
N ASP A 45 -8.92 4.65 8.66
CA ASP A 45 -7.96 3.55 8.81
C ASP A 45 -8.26 2.42 7.84
N LYS A 46 -9.55 2.09 7.69
CA LYS A 46 -9.97 1.05 6.75
C LYS A 46 -9.65 1.43 5.29
N MET A 47 -9.85 2.69 4.91
CA MET A 47 -9.53 3.15 3.55
C MET A 47 -8.02 3.14 3.27
N LEU A 48 -7.21 3.53 4.26
CA LEU A 48 -5.75 3.47 4.14
C LEU A 48 -5.24 2.03 3.98
N ASP A 49 -5.80 1.08 4.72
CA ASP A 49 -5.41 -0.33 4.60
C ASP A 49 -5.82 -0.93 3.25
N GLU A 50 -7.03 -0.63 2.76
CA GLU A 50 -7.49 -1.07 1.44
C GLU A 50 -6.61 -0.52 0.31
N GLU A 51 -6.25 0.77 0.36
CA GLU A 51 -5.43 1.39 -0.68
C GLU A 51 -3.96 0.97 -0.59
N ALA A 52 -3.42 0.72 0.60
CA ALA A 52 -2.09 0.14 0.78
C ALA A 52 -1.97 -1.28 0.19
N LEU A 53 -3.00 -2.11 0.38
CA LEU A 53 -3.08 -3.44 -0.25
C LEU A 53 -3.19 -3.32 -1.76
N ARG A 54 -4.07 -2.44 -2.25
CA ARG A 54 -4.26 -2.21 -3.69
C ARG A 54 -3.00 -1.69 -4.36
N ASN A 55 -2.25 -0.83 -3.67
CA ASN A 55 -0.93 -0.36 -4.10
C ASN A 55 0.02 -1.55 -4.25
N LEU A 56 0.15 -2.44 -3.24
CA LEU A 56 0.99 -3.65 -3.34
C LEU A 56 0.61 -4.57 -4.51
N TYR A 57 -0.68 -4.82 -4.73
CA TYR A 57 -1.15 -5.65 -5.84
C TYR A 57 -0.99 -4.98 -7.21
N SER A 58 -0.95 -3.64 -7.25
CA SER A 58 -0.74 -2.86 -8.47
C SER A 58 0.73 -2.57 -8.75
N TYR A 59 1.61 -2.84 -7.78
CA TYR A 59 3.04 -2.58 -7.89
C TYR A 59 3.72 -3.59 -8.84
N LYS A 60 4.24 -3.08 -9.96
CA LYS A 60 5.33 -3.76 -10.67
C LYS A 60 6.63 -3.42 -9.94
N TYR A 61 7.03 -4.23 -8.96
CA TYR A 61 8.35 -4.10 -8.36
C TYR A 61 9.43 -4.32 -9.43
N ILE A 62 10.10 -3.24 -9.86
CA ILE A 62 11.29 -3.31 -10.68
C ILE A 62 12.47 -3.16 -9.72
N PHE A 63 13.01 -4.29 -9.26
CA PHE A 63 14.29 -4.29 -8.57
C PHE A 63 15.38 -4.00 -9.62
N ASN A 64 16.17 -2.94 -9.41
CA ASN A 64 17.51 -2.87 -9.97
C ASN A 64 18.40 -3.77 -9.10
N ILE A 65 18.85 -4.89 -9.67
CA ILE A 65 19.88 -5.76 -9.10
C ILE A 65 21.24 -5.16 -9.45
#